data_AF-A0A2A5V820-F1
#
_entry.id   AF-A0A2A5V820-F1
#
_cell.length_a   1.000
_cell.length_b   1.000
_cell.length_c   1.000
_cell.angle_alpha   90.00
_cell.angle_beta   90.00
_cell.angle_gamma   90.00
#
_symmetry.space_group_name_H-M   'P 1'
#
loop_
_entity.id
_entity.type
_entity.pdbx_description
1 polymer ?
#
loop_
_entity_poly.entity_id
_entity_poly.type
_entity_poly.pdbx_seq_one_letter_code
_entity_poly.pdbx_strand_id
1 'polypeptide(L)' 'MNLKCTILRYMASLILSTVAIYSIVLVAGMFGADYGFSPEGIFIIWILMAILINQSVTWKK' A
#
# COMPACT_ATOMS: atom_id res chain seq x y z
N MET A 1 -24.63 6.41 -4.89
CA MET A 1 -23.29 5.98 -4.43
C MET A 1 -22.91 6.80 -3.20
N ASN A 2 -22.62 6.16 -2.08
CA ASN A 2 -22.24 6.86 -0.85
C ASN A 2 -20.78 7.33 -0.95
N LEU A 3 -20.57 8.55 -1.45
CA LEU A 3 -19.24 9.17 -1.65
C LEU A 3 -18.36 9.07 -0.39
N LYS A 4 -18.97 9.23 0.79
CA LYS A 4 -18.33 9.14 2.11
C LYS A 4 -17.70 7.76 2.36
N CYS A 5 -18.40 6.66 2.04
CA CYS A 5 -17.85 5.31 2.21
C CYS A 5 -16.71 5.03 1.22
N THR A 6 -16.80 5.55 -0.01
CA THR A 6 -15.76 5.37 -1.01
C THR A 6 -14.46 6.06 -0.58
N ILE A 7 -14.53 7.32 -0.15
CA ILE A 7 -13.35 8.08 0.31
C ILE A 7 -12.70 7.41 1.53
N LEU A 8 -13.52 6.93 2.47
CA LEU A 8 -13.02 6.23 3.66
C LEU A 8 -12.24 4.94 3.29
N ARG A 9 -12.73 4.19 2.29
CA ARG A 9 -12.05 2.97 1.79
C ARG A 9 -10.70 3.29 1.13
N TYR A 10 -10.64 4.37 0.36
CA TYR A 10 -9.38 4.84 -0.23
C TYR A 10 -8.40 5.30 0.86
N MET A 11 -8.84 6.07 1.86
CA MET A 11 -8.00 6.46 2.99
C MET A 11 -7.48 5.24 3.77
N ALA A 12 -8.35 4.26 4.04
CA ALA A 12 -7.95 3.03 4.71
C ALA A 12 -6.90 2.24 3.90
N SER A 13 -7.11 2.12 2.59
CA SER A 13 -6.16 1.43 1.69
C SER A 13 -4.81 2.15 1.60
N LEU A 14 -4.82 3.48 1.70
CA LEU A 14 -3.61 4.31 1.69
C LEU A 14 -2.74 4.05 2.93
N ILE A 15 -3.36 3.95 4.12
CA ILE A 15 -2.66 3.61 5.36
C ILE A 15 -2.15 2.15 5.31
N LEU A 16 -2.98 1.22 4.79
CA LEU A 16 -2.62 -0.18 4.67
C LEU A 16 -1.42 -0.39 3.72
N SER A 17 -1.28 0.44 2.68
CA SER A 17 -0.16 0.42 1.75
C SER A 17 1.20 0.68 2.44
N THR A 18 1.25 1.63 3.37
CA THR A 18 2.48 1.91 4.13
C THR A 18 2.92 0.69 4.92
N VAL A 19 1.96 0.03 5.58
CA VAL A 19 2.21 -1.18 6.38
C VAL A 19 2.69 -2.32 5.48
N ALA A 20 2.07 -2.49 4.30
CA ALA A 20 2.46 -3.50 3.33
C ALA A 20 3.90 -3.31 2.83
N ILE A 21 4.31 -2.08 2.50
CA ILE A 21 5.66 -1.83 2.00
C ILE A 21 6.71 -2.05 3.09
N TYR A 22 6.48 -1.55 4.30
CA TYR A 22 7.42 -1.75 5.41
C TYR A 22 7.57 -3.23 5.77
N SER A 23 6.47 -4.00 5.75
CA SER A 23 6.53 -5.45 6.00
C SER A 23 7.32 -6.19 4.92
N ILE A 24 7.15 -5.85 3.65
CA ILE A 24 7.94 -6.43 2.55
C ILE A 24 9.43 -6.08 2.71
N VAL A 25 9.76 -4.83 3.00
CA VAL A 25 11.16 -4.38 3.19
C VAL A 25 11.80 -5.07 4.39
N LEU A 26 11.06 -5.23 5.49
CA LEU A 26 11.55 -5.89 6.69
C LEU A 26 11.83 -7.38 6.43
N VAL A 27 10.91 -8.07 5.76
CA VAL A 27 11.09 -9.47 5.37
C VAL A 27 12.25 -9.60 4.38
N ALA A 28 12.34 -8.73 3.37
CA ALA A 28 13.45 -8.69 2.42
C ALA A 28 14.82 -8.52 3.09
N GLY A 29 14.90 -7.61 4.08
CA GLY A 29 16.11 -7.40 4.86
C GLY A 29 16.54 -8.64 5.63
N MET A 30 15.59 -9.45 6.12
CA MET A 30 15.90 -10.74 6.76
C MET A 30 16.52 -11.76 5.77
N PHE A 31 16.22 -11.63 4.48
CA PHE A 31 16.80 -12.47 3.42
C PHE A 31 18.06 -11.87 2.79
N GLY A 32 18.59 -10.77 3.34
CA GLY A 32 19.81 -10.11 2.85
C GLY A 32 19.62 -9.28 1.58
N ALA A 33 18.38 -8.92 1.24
CA ALA A 33 18.07 -8.06 0.10
C ALA A 33 17.93 -6.59 0.55
N ASP A 34 18.90 -5.76 0.16
CA ASP A 34 18.83 -4.32 0.33
C ASP A 34 18.10 -3.68 -0.87
N TYR A 35 16.83 -3.34 -0.66
CA TYR A 35 16.10 -2.53 -1.61
C TYR A 35 16.42 -1.05 -1.35
N GLY A 36 17.47 -0.56 -2.01
CA GLY A 36 17.88 0.83 -2.03
C GLY A 36 16.83 1.69 -2.74
N PHE A 37 15.71 1.94 -2.08
CA PHE A 37 14.62 2.68 -2.66
C PHE A 37 14.86 4.19 -2.53
N SER A 38 14.95 4.89 -3.67
CA SER A 38 14.96 6.35 -3.71
C SER A 38 13.61 6.93 -3.25
N PRO A 39 13.58 8.09 -2.57
CA PRO A 39 12.33 8.69 -2.06
C PRO A 39 11.24 8.84 -3.13
N GLU A 40 11.65 9.18 -4.35
CA GLU A 40 10.78 9.37 -5.52
C GLU A 40 10.17 8.04 -6.01
N GLY A 41 10.96 6.97 -6.01
CA GLY A 41 10.50 5.62 -6.38
C GLY A 41 9.56 5.02 -5.35
N ILE A 42 9.82 5.23 -4.06
CA ILE A 42 8.95 4.76 -2.96
C ILE A 42 7.56 5.35 -3.09
N PHE A 43 7.46 6.64 -3.41
CA PHE A 43 6.16 7.32 -3.53
C PHE A 43 5.26 6.66 -4.57
N ILE A 44 5.81 6.34 -5.75
CA ILE A 44 5.08 5.71 -6.85
C ILE A 44 4.65 4.29 -6.45
N ILE A 45 5.56 3.51 -5.86
CA ILE A 45 5.26 2.14 -5.38
C ILE A 45 4.18 2.18 -4.31
N TRP A 46 4.22 3.15 -3.40
CA TRP A 46 3.25 3.33 -2.33
C TRP A 46 1.84 3.65 -2.83
N ILE A 47 1.70 4.56 -3.80
CA ILE A 47 0.40 4.84 -4.43
C ILE A 47 -0.09 3.60 -5.21
N LEU A 48 0.78 2.97 -5.98
CA LEU A 48 0.42 1.79 -6.77
C LEU A 48 -0.07 0.64 -5.88
N MET A 49 0.60 0.44 -4.75
CA MET A 49 0.24 -0.60 -3.78
C MET A 49 -1.07 -0.27 -3.05
N ALA A 50 -1.36 1.02 -2.78
CA ALA A 50 -2.66 1.44 -2.26
C ALA A 50 -3.81 1.15 -3.24
N ILE A 51 -3.59 1.38 -4.54
CA ILE A 51 -4.58 1.06 -5.58
C ILE A 51 -4.80 -0.45 -5.65
N LEU A 52 -3.72 -1.23 -5.68
CA LEU A 52 -3.78 -2.70 -5.75
C LEU A 52 -4.49 -3.29 -4.52
N ILE A 53 -4.25 -2.78 -3.32
CA ILE A 53 -4.98 -3.18 -2.10
C ILE A 53 -6.46 -2.85 -2.23
N ASN A 54 -6.81 -1.64 -2.68
CA ASN A 54 -8.20 -1.26 -2.83
C ASN A 54 -8.96 -2.10 -3.88
N GLN A 55 -8.26 -2.58 -4.92
CA GLN A 55 -8.82 -3.52 -5.90
C GLN A 55 -8.91 -4.96 -5.38
N SER A 56 -7.92 -5.40 -4.58
CA SER A 56 -7.85 -6.77 -4.07
C SER A 56 -8.77 -7.01 -2.88
N VAL A 57 -8.91 -6.01 -2.01
CA VAL A 57 -9.87 -6.04 -0.91
C VAL A 57 -11.26 -5.88 -1.52
N THR A 58 -11.94 -7.00 -1.75
CA THR A 58 -13.38 -7.00 -2.03
C THR A 58 -14.09 -6.57 -0.75
N TRP A 59 -14.22 -5.27 -0.55
CA TRP A 59 -15.10 -4.72 0.47
C TRP A 59 -16.51 -5.19 0.14
N LYS A 60 -17.03 -6.15 0.92
CA LYS A 60 -18.41 -6.62 0.78
C LYS A 60 -19.33 -5.39 0.84
N LYS A 61 -20.21 -5.34 -0.15
CA LYS A 61 -21.16 -4.26 -0.39
C LYS A 61 -22.13 -4.11 0.77
#